data_AF-A0A8S3G2N9-F1
#
_entry.id   AF-A0A8S3G2N9-F1
#
_cell.length_a   1.000
_cell.length_b   1.000
_cell.length_c   1.000
_cell.angle_alpha   90.00
_cell.angle_beta   90.00
_cell.angle_gamma   90.00
#
_symmetry.space_group_name_H-M   'P 1'
#
loop_
_entity.id
_entity.type
_entity.pdbx_description
1 polymer ?
#
loop_
_entity_poly.entity_id
_entity_poly.type
_entity_poly.pdbx_seq_one_letter_code
_entity_poly.pdbx_strand_id
1 'polypeptide(L)'
;MTYNNTTATSDKEKADLFADYFENDVYSHTDDTLPFHDQVTSQASNIKNKQISSLNTPKWKQITIEEVKYHIKQLRNSSAGPDNIHNRCLKNSSELLIQHLTKLFNQILKQGYIPTKWKTANIILIMKPKKDKQHPSSYRPISLLSCLGKLLEKIIKQRLMLELERRNILPEHQAGFRPGKSTIYNILRL
;
A
#
# COMPACT_ATOMS: atom_id res chain seq x y z
N MET A 1 4.83 21.64 19.42
CA MET A 1 4.20 21.34 18.11
C MET A 1 2.84 21.96 18.10
N THR A 2 2.44 22.65 17.03
CA THR A 2 1.22 23.43 16.99
C THR A 2 0.33 23.08 15.80
N TYR A 3 -0.96 22.98 16.06
CA TYR A 3 -2.02 22.71 15.07
C TYR A 3 -3.36 23.18 15.64
N ASN A 4 -4.18 23.87 14.85
CA ASN A 4 -5.50 24.41 15.26
C ASN A 4 -5.50 25.09 16.63
N ASN A 5 -4.57 26.03 16.85
CA ASN A 5 -4.37 26.76 18.11
C ASN A 5 -4.05 25.90 19.34
N THR A 6 -3.86 24.59 19.16
CA THR A 6 -3.46 23.66 20.21
C THR A 6 -1.95 23.47 20.14
N THR A 7 -1.30 23.51 21.30
CA THR A 7 0.14 23.27 21.42
C THR A 7 0.38 21.97 22.17
N ALA A 8 0.95 20.99 21.49
CA ALA A 8 1.37 19.73 22.08
C ALA A 8 2.82 19.81 22.58
N THR A 9 3.02 19.35 23.82
CA THR A 9 4.30 19.37 24.53
C THR A 9 4.78 17.95 24.88
N SER A 10 3.89 17.09 25.36
CA SER A 10 4.19 15.68 25.64
C SER A 10 4.17 14.84 24.37
N ASP A 11 4.82 13.67 24.39
CA ASP A 11 4.88 12.80 23.21
C ASP A 11 3.52 12.19 22.86
N LYS A 12 2.67 11.93 23.86
CA LYS A 12 1.29 11.51 23.65
C LYS A 12 0.48 12.61 22.97
N GLU A 13 0.53 13.84 23.50
CA GLU A 13 -0.16 14.98 22.88
C GLU A 13 0.30 15.21 21.43
N LYS A 14 1.60 15.06 21.16
CA LYS A 14 2.11 15.18 19.78
C LYS A 14 1.53 14.09 18.89
N ALA A 15 1.51 12.83 19.36
CA ALA A 15 0.97 11.72 18.60
C ALA A 15 -0.52 11.92 18.29
N ASP A 16 -1.31 12.34 19.27
CA ASP A 16 -2.74 12.63 19.11
C ASP A 16 -2.95 13.82 18.16
N LEU A 17 -2.15 14.89 18.28
CA LEU A 17 -2.19 16.04 17.38
C LEU A 17 -1.83 15.67 15.93
N PHE A 18 -0.86 14.79 15.73
CA PHE A 18 -0.54 14.27 14.40
C PHE A 18 -1.69 13.43 13.84
N ALA A 19 -2.30 12.57 14.65
CA ALA A 19 -3.43 11.75 14.23
C ALA A 19 -4.58 12.64 13.76
N ASP A 20 -4.94 13.65 14.54
CA ASP A 20 -5.98 14.63 14.23
C ASP A 20 -5.69 15.39 12.94
N TYR A 21 -4.46 15.90 12.76
CA TYR A 21 -4.04 16.57 11.53
C TYR A 21 -4.15 15.66 10.30
N PHE A 22 -3.66 14.42 10.36
CA PHE A 22 -3.70 13.53 9.20
C PHE A 22 -5.11 13.08 8.86
N GLU A 23 -5.93 12.79 9.86
CA GLU A 23 -7.32 12.41 9.68
C GLU A 23 -8.09 13.54 9.00
N ASN A 24 -8.07 14.75 9.57
CA ASN A 24 -8.91 15.84 9.10
C ASN A 24 -8.34 16.54 7.86
N ASP A 25 -7.07 16.94 7.87
CA ASP A 25 -6.55 17.84 6.81
C ASP A 25 -5.92 17.10 5.62
N VAL A 26 -5.51 15.83 5.80
CA VAL A 26 -4.75 15.10 4.77
C VAL A 26 -5.56 14.00 4.12
N TYR A 27 -6.35 13.25 4.89
CA TYR A 27 -7.07 12.08 4.38
C TYR A 27 -8.57 12.29 4.21
N SER A 28 -9.19 13.26 4.90
CA SER A 28 -10.63 13.52 4.78
C SER A 28 -11.01 14.46 3.64
N HIS A 29 -10.08 15.29 3.16
CA HIS A 29 -10.34 16.25 2.09
C HIS A 29 -9.60 15.84 0.81
N THR A 30 -10.37 15.51 -0.23
CA THR A 30 -9.88 15.36 -1.61
C THR A 30 -10.33 16.56 -2.42
N ASP A 31 -9.96 17.78 -2.00
CA ASP A 31 -10.15 18.98 -2.81
C ASP A 31 -9.09 19.03 -3.91
N ASP A 32 -9.17 18.07 -4.82
CA ASP A 32 -8.29 17.97 -5.96
C ASP A 32 -8.86 18.83 -7.09
N THR A 33 -8.34 20.05 -7.24
CA THR A 33 -8.76 21.01 -8.27
C THR A 33 -8.20 20.67 -9.64
N LEU A 34 -7.68 19.46 -9.85
CA LEU A 34 -7.15 19.05 -11.14
C LEU A 34 -8.26 19.06 -12.20
N PRO A 35 -7.99 19.61 -13.40
CA PRO A 35 -8.89 19.46 -14.52
C PRO A 35 -9.21 17.97 -14.70
N PHE A 36 -10.49 17.63 -14.85
CA PHE A 36 -11.00 16.26 -15.01
C PHE A 36 -11.12 15.40 -13.73
N HIS A 37 -10.82 15.91 -12.53
CA HIS A 37 -11.01 15.13 -11.29
C HIS A 37 -12.46 14.61 -11.16
N ASP A 38 -13.45 15.49 -11.28
CA ASP A 38 -14.87 15.13 -11.17
C ASP A 38 -15.29 14.09 -12.21
N GLN A 39 -14.79 14.21 -13.44
CA GLN A 39 -15.10 13.29 -14.52
C GLN A 39 -14.52 11.89 -14.25
N VAL A 40 -13.26 11.80 -13.81
CA VAL A 40 -12.60 10.53 -13.45
C VAL A 40 -13.28 9.89 -12.23
N THR A 41 -13.57 10.68 -11.20
CA THR A 41 -14.23 10.21 -9.98
C THR A 41 -15.65 9.72 -10.28
N SER A 42 -16.39 10.40 -11.16
CA SER A 42 -17.72 9.96 -11.61
C SER A 42 -17.66 8.66 -12.41
N GLN A 43 -16.67 8.51 -13.30
CA GLN A 43 -16.45 7.25 -14.04
C GLN A 43 -16.13 6.09 -13.11
N ALA A 44 -15.25 6.29 -12.12
CA ALA A 44 -14.92 5.28 -11.12
C ALA A 44 -16.12 4.88 -10.25
N SER A 45 -16.97 5.85 -9.89
CA SER A 45 -18.21 5.62 -9.13
C SER A 45 -19.20 4.78 -9.93
N ASN A 46 -19.32 5.03 -11.23
CA ASN A 46 -20.17 4.22 -12.12
C ASN A 46 -19.68 2.77 -12.28
N ILE A 47 -18.38 2.50 -12.11
CA ILE A 47 -17.82 1.14 -12.12
C ILE A 47 -18.22 0.37 -10.86
N LYS A 48 -18.29 1.02 -9.68
CA LYS A 48 -18.75 0.38 -8.43
C LYS A 48 -20.18 -0.14 -8.53
N ASN A 49 -21.02 0.49 -9.34
CA ASN A 49 -22.44 0.15 -9.50
C ASN A 49 -22.70 -0.89 -10.60
N LYS A 50 -21.72 -1.22 -11.45
CA LYS A 50 -21.84 -2.39 -12.34
C LYS A 50 -21.70 -3.63 -11.47
N GLN A 51 -22.75 -4.43 -11.38
CA GLN A 51 -22.62 -5.77 -10.81
C GLN A 51 -21.46 -6.49 -11.51
N ILE A 52 -20.51 -6.97 -10.70
CA ILE A 52 -19.39 -7.86 -11.09
C ILE A 52 -19.96 -9.26 -11.42
N SER A 53 -21.18 -9.35 -11.98
CA SER A 53 -21.90 -10.60 -12.20
C SER A 53 -21.47 -11.31 -13.48
N SER A 54 -20.72 -10.66 -14.37
CA SER A 54 -20.26 -11.24 -15.64
C SER A 54 -18.78 -10.98 -15.96
N LEU A 55 -17.93 -10.78 -14.95
CA LEU A 55 -16.50 -10.69 -15.20
C LEU A 55 -15.99 -12.09 -15.55
N ASN A 56 -15.57 -12.29 -16.80
CA ASN A 56 -14.63 -13.32 -17.23
C ASN A 56 -13.25 -13.09 -16.59
N THR A 57 -13.22 -12.87 -15.28
CA THR A 57 -12.02 -12.86 -14.47
C THR A 57 -11.48 -14.29 -14.46
N PRO A 58 -10.26 -14.51 -14.97
CA PRO A 58 -9.65 -15.83 -14.92
C PRO A 58 -9.69 -16.33 -13.48
N LYS A 59 -10.04 -17.61 -13.29
CA LYS A 59 -9.89 -18.24 -11.98
C LYS A 59 -8.44 -18.05 -11.55
N TRP A 60 -8.24 -17.37 -10.42
CA TRP A 60 -6.91 -17.15 -9.89
C TRP A 60 -6.31 -18.51 -9.57
N LYS A 61 -5.15 -18.81 -10.16
CA LYS A 61 -4.39 -20.01 -9.82
C LYS A 61 -4.01 -19.94 -8.34
N GLN A 62 -3.88 -21.09 -7.68
CA GLN A 62 -3.35 -21.08 -6.32
C GLN A 62 -1.93 -20.51 -6.30
N ILE A 63 -1.56 -19.85 -5.20
CA ILE A 63 -0.19 -19.43 -4.94
C ILE A 63 0.64 -20.69 -4.70
N THR A 64 1.78 -20.80 -5.39
CA THR A 64 2.69 -21.94 -5.23
C THR A 64 3.80 -21.63 -4.23
N ILE A 65 4.48 -22.66 -3.74
CA ILE A 65 5.60 -22.53 -2.81
C ILE A 65 6.75 -21.76 -3.47
N GLU A 66 6.99 -22.02 -4.75
CA GLU A 66 8.04 -21.39 -5.56
C GLU A 66 7.79 -19.90 -5.73
N GLU A 67 6.53 -19.49 -5.90
CA GLU A 67 6.14 -18.09 -5.99
C GLU A 67 6.40 -17.37 -4.65
N VAL A 68 6.03 -17.99 -3.53
CA VAL A 68 6.33 -17.43 -2.20
C VAL A 68 7.85 -17.30 -1.99
N LYS A 69 8.63 -18.34 -2.31
CA LYS A 69 10.10 -18.31 -2.25
C LYS A 69 10.69 -17.20 -3.10
N TYR A 70 10.21 -17.06 -4.33
CA TYR A 70 10.64 -16.03 -5.26
C TYR A 70 10.45 -14.64 -4.65
N HIS A 71 9.27 -14.35 -4.09
CA HIS A 71 8.99 -13.06 -3.49
C HIS A 71 9.75 -12.82 -2.18
N ILE A 72 9.98 -13.86 -1.36
CA ILE A 72 10.83 -13.78 -0.15
C ILE A 72 12.26 -13.38 -0.51
N LYS A 73 12.85 -13.99 -1.54
CA LYS A 73 14.22 -13.67 -1.99
C LYS A 73 14.38 -12.21 -2.39
N GLN A 74 13.33 -11.58 -2.89
CA GLN A 74 13.32 -10.17 -3.29
C GLN A 74 13.02 -9.19 -2.16
N LEU A 75 12.76 -9.65 -0.93
CA LEU A 75 12.49 -8.74 0.18
C LEU A 75 13.76 -7.94 0.50
N ARG A 76 13.61 -6.62 0.66
CA ARG A 76 14.66 -5.79 1.28
C ARG A 76 14.48 -5.84 2.79
N ASN A 77 15.57 -5.68 3.54
CA ASN A 77 15.44 -5.58 5.00
C ASN A 77 14.69 -4.29 5.33
N SER A 78 13.75 -4.37 6.26
CA SER A 78 12.85 -3.27 6.64
C SER A 78 12.40 -3.44 8.08
N SER A 79 11.93 -2.35 8.68
CA SER A 79 11.33 -2.34 10.01
C SER A 79 10.07 -3.21 10.06
N ALA A 80 9.85 -3.82 11.23
CA ALA A 80 8.66 -4.64 11.46
C ALA A 80 7.42 -3.77 11.66
N GLY A 81 6.25 -4.37 11.43
CA GLY A 81 4.97 -3.76 11.81
C GLY A 81 4.61 -4.09 13.26
N PRO A 82 3.33 -3.94 13.64
CA PRO A 82 2.86 -4.22 15.01
C PRO A 82 3.08 -5.66 15.49
N ASP A 83 3.30 -6.61 14.58
CA ASP A 83 3.57 -8.01 14.89
C ASP A 83 5.04 -8.29 15.24
N ASN A 84 5.93 -7.29 15.14
CA ASN A 84 7.37 -7.40 15.37
C ASN A 84 8.09 -8.45 14.49
N ILE A 85 7.48 -8.90 13.38
CA ILE A 85 8.09 -9.84 12.45
C ILE A 85 8.84 -9.06 11.37
N HIS A 86 10.15 -9.28 11.29
CA HIS A 86 11.00 -8.67 10.27
C HIS A 86 11.11 -9.52 9.01
N ASN A 87 11.36 -8.87 7.86
CA ASN A 87 11.67 -9.55 6.60
C ASN A 87 12.87 -10.53 6.72
N ARG A 88 13.80 -10.28 7.66
CA ARG A 88 14.91 -11.18 7.95
C ARG A 88 14.45 -12.56 8.44
N CYS A 89 13.34 -12.62 9.18
CA CYS A 89 12.76 -13.87 9.67
C CYS A 89 12.24 -14.71 8.48
N LEU A 90 11.62 -14.05 7.50
CA LEU A 90 11.14 -14.71 6.28
C LEU A 90 12.29 -15.18 5.38
N LYS A 91 13.39 -14.42 5.29
CA LYS A 91 14.56 -14.85 4.51
C LYS A 91 15.25 -16.09 5.08
N ASN A 92 15.23 -16.22 6.41
CA ASN A 92 15.83 -17.34 7.12
C ASN A 92 14.79 -18.39 7.53
N SER A 93 13.57 -18.35 6.96
CA SER A 93 12.52 -19.30 7.30
C SER A 93 12.83 -20.69 6.78
N SER A 94 12.44 -21.71 7.54
CA SER A 94 12.47 -23.10 7.06
C SER A 94 11.51 -23.31 5.89
N GLU A 95 11.80 -24.32 5.08
CA GLU A 95 10.92 -24.77 4.00
C GLU A 95 9.50 -25.06 4.52
N LEU A 96 9.41 -25.68 5.70
CA LEU A 96 8.15 -25.99 6.36
C LEU A 96 7.33 -24.73 6.63
N LEU A 97 7.94 -23.64 7.11
CA LEU A 97 7.23 -22.39 7.32
C LEU A 97 6.71 -21.80 6.01
N ILE A 98 7.50 -21.86 4.93
CA ILE A 98 7.07 -21.40 3.60
C ILE A 98 5.85 -22.19 3.10
N GLN A 99 5.82 -23.51 3.32
CA GLN A 99 4.66 -24.34 2.99
C GLN A 99 3.41 -23.91 3.76
N HIS A 100 3.54 -23.62 5.06
CA HIS A 100 2.42 -23.14 5.88
C HIS A 100 1.94 -21.75 5.44
N LEU A 101 2.86 -20.83 5.13
CA LEU A 101 2.52 -19.51 4.60
C LEU A 101 1.79 -19.62 3.26
N THR A 102 2.24 -20.50 2.36
CA THR A 102 1.56 -20.76 1.09
C THR A 102 0.13 -21.25 1.30
N LYS A 103 -0.08 -22.21 2.22
CA LYS A 103 -1.42 -22.68 2.56
C LYS A 103 -2.29 -21.56 3.15
N LEU A 104 -1.73 -20.78 4.08
CA LEU A 104 -2.41 -19.64 4.70
C LEU A 104 -2.85 -18.60 3.67
N PHE A 105 -1.96 -18.19 2.76
CA PHE A 105 -2.26 -17.22 1.71
C PHE A 105 -3.38 -17.70 0.78
N ASN A 106 -3.36 -18.98 0.39
CA ASN A 106 -4.43 -19.55 -0.42
C ASN A 106 -5.77 -19.59 0.34
N GLN A 107 -5.77 -19.88 1.65
CA GLN A 107 -6.98 -19.84 2.47
C GLN A 107 -7.54 -18.42 2.60
N ILE A 108 -6.66 -17.43 2.83
CA ILE A 108 -7.02 -16.01 2.87
C ILE A 108 -7.70 -15.59 1.56
N LEU A 109 -7.11 -15.94 0.41
CA LEU A 109 -7.68 -15.63 -0.90
C LEU A 109 -8.99 -16.35 -1.16
N LYS A 110 -9.13 -17.60 -0.70
CA LYS A 110 -10.36 -18.38 -0.84
C LYS A 110 -11.51 -17.81 0.00
N GLN A 111 -11.21 -17.36 1.21
CA GLN A 111 -12.20 -16.84 2.17
C GLN A 111 -12.47 -15.34 1.98
N GLY A 112 -11.59 -14.61 1.29
CA GLY A 112 -11.67 -13.15 1.17
C GLY A 112 -11.40 -12.43 2.49
N TYR A 113 -10.76 -13.08 3.46
CA TYR A 113 -10.57 -12.55 4.80
C TYR A 113 -9.09 -12.25 5.08
N ILE A 114 -8.77 -10.97 5.30
CA ILE A 114 -7.44 -10.50 5.70
C ILE A 114 -7.40 -10.29 7.22
N PRO A 115 -6.43 -10.88 7.94
CA PRO A 115 -6.29 -10.70 9.38
C PRO A 115 -6.23 -9.21 9.79
N THR A 116 -6.96 -8.83 10.83
CA THR A 116 -6.97 -7.44 11.32
C THR A 116 -5.59 -6.92 11.68
N LYS A 117 -4.72 -7.74 12.26
CA LYS A 117 -3.33 -7.39 12.55
C LYS A 117 -2.50 -7.01 11.32
N TRP A 118 -2.87 -7.49 10.12
CA TRP A 118 -2.21 -7.13 8.87
C TRP A 118 -2.73 -5.83 8.27
N LYS A 119 -3.89 -5.35 8.75
CA LYS A 119 -4.50 -4.07 8.36
C LYS A 119 -4.10 -2.93 9.29
N THR A 120 -3.58 -3.24 10.48
CA THR A 120 -3.06 -2.25 11.43
C THR A 120 -1.59 -1.93 11.15
N ALA A 121 -1.20 -0.67 11.34
CA ALA A 121 0.16 -0.19 11.11
C ALA A 121 0.69 0.64 12.29
N ASN A 122 2.00 0.59 12.52
CA ASN A 122 2.67 1.61 13.32
C ASN A 122 2.99 2.80 12.40
N ILE A 123 2.55 4.00 12.77
CA ILE A 123 2.84 5.21 12.00
C ILE A 123 4.14 5.83 12.49
N ILE A 124 5.11 5.98 11.58
CA ILE A 124 6.37 6.66 11.84
C ILE A 124 6.42 7.96 11.04
N LEU A 125 6.82 9.04 11.70
CA LEU A 125 6.82 10.37 11.12
C LEU A 125 8.22 10.76 10.64
N ILE A 126 8.37 10.99 9.34
CA ILE A 126 9.63 11.45 8.74
C ILE A 126 9.54 12.92 8.39
N MET A 127 10.42 13.72 8.99
CA MET A 127 10.51 15.16 8.74
C MET A 127 10.89 15.46 7.27
N LYS A 128 10.18 16.40 6.67
CA LYS A 128 10.50 16.96 5.35
C LYS A 128 11.75 17.83 5.47
N PRO A 129 12.73 17.73 4.55
CA PRO A 129 13.90 18.60 4.56
C PRO A 129 13.49 20.08 4.48
N LYS A 130 14.18 20.95 5.22
CA LYS A 130 14.02 22.42 5.18
C LYS A 130 12.60 22.92 5.52
N LYS A 131 11.85 22.19 6.34
CA LYS A 131 10.53 22.61 6.85
C LYS A 131 10.58 22.80 8.36
N ASP A 132 9.69 23.64 8.89
CA ASP A 132 9.62 23.92 10.32
C ASP A 132 9.07 22.72 11.11
N LYS A 133 9.82 22.26 12.10
CA LYS A 133 9.49 21.11 12.96
C LYS A 133 8.27 21.35 13.85
N GLN A 134 7.85 22.61 14.02
CA GLN A 134 6.72 22.96 14.87
C GLN A 134 5.38 22.52 14.28
N HIS A 135 5.30 22.28 12.96
CA HIS A 135 4.04 22.00 12.26
C HIS A 135 3.91 20.54 11.82
N PRO A 136 2.72 19.92 11.96
CA PRO A 136 2.52 18.53 11.56
C PRO A 136 2.63 18.31 10.04
N SER A 137 2.27 19.32 9.24
CA SER A 137 2.41 19.32 7.77
C SER A 137 3.87 19.18 7.29
N SER A 138 4.84 19.44 8.18
CA SER A 138 6.27 19.25 7.92
C SER A 138 6.72 17.79 8.00
N TYR A 139 5.84 16.85 8.31
CA TYR A 139 6.16 15.43 8.43
C TYR A 139 5.45 14.60 7.36
N ARG A 140 6.04 13.45 7.04
CA ARG A 140 5.46 12.43 6.16
C ARG A 140 5.15 11.19 7.02
N PRO A 141 3.89 10.73 7.06
CA PRO A 141 3.56 9.51 7.75
C PRO A 141 4.00 8.30 6.91
N ILE A 142 4.69 7.35 7.55
CA ILE A 142 5.05 6.05 6.98
C ILE A 142 4.36 4.97 7.79
N SER A 143 3.54 4.17 7.10
CA SER A 143 2.86 3.03 7.69
C SER A 143 3.75 1.79 7.70
N LEU A 144 4.11 1.31 8.89
CA LEU A 144 4.78 0.03 9.06
C LEU A 144 3.75 -1.08 9.27
N LEU A 145 3.36 -1.75 8.19
CA LEU A 145 2.47 -2.93 8.23
C LEU A 145 3.25 -4.25 8.42
N SER A 146 2.51 -5.30 8.79
CA SER A 146 3.00 -6.68 8.85
C SER A 146 3.74 -7.08 7.57
N CYS A 147 4.91 -7.69 7.72
CA CYS A 147 5.66 -8.19 6.57
C CYS A 147 4.95 -9.35 5.85
N LEU A 148 4.14 -10.14 6.56
CA LEU A 148 3.37 -11.23 5.99
C LEU A 148 2.24 -10.71 5.07
N GLY A 149 1.51 -9.68 5.53
CA GLY A 149 0.52 -8.99 4.70
C GLY A 149 1.15 -8.38 3.45
N LYS A 150 2.25 -7.65 3.60
CA LYS A 150 3.00 -7.06 2.48
C LYS A 150 3.54 -8.12 1.49
N LEU A 151 3.92 -9.30 1.97
CA LEU A 151 4.36 -10.40 1.10
C LEU A 151 3.19 -10.90 0.24
N LEU A 152 2.01 -11.10 0.84
CA LEU A 152 0.80 -11.47 0.09
C LEU A 152 0.42 -10.38 -0.93
N GLU A 153 0.41 -9.11 -0.52
CA GLU A 153 0.15 -7.98 -1.42
C GLU A 153 1.12 -7.94 -2.61
N LYS A 154 2.41 -8.24 -2.38
CA LYS A 154 3.41 -8.27 -3.44
C LYS A 154 3.13 -9.37 -4.47
N ILE A 155 2.70 -10.55 -4.02
CA ILE A 155 2.31 -11.67 -4.89
C ILE A 155 1.08 -11.25 -5.72
N ILE A 156 0.04 -10.73 -5.07
CA ILE A 156 -1.20 -10.29 -5.73
C ILE A 156 -0.91 -9.18 -6.75
N LYS A 157 -0.10 -8.18 -6.36
CA LYS A 157 0.31 -7.08 -7.23
C LYS A 157 1.00 -7.59 -8.49
N GLN A 158 1.94 -8.53 -8.37
CA GLN A 158 2.66 -9.06 -9.52
C GLN A 158 1.69 -9.73 -10.51
N ARG A 159 0.78 -10.57 -10.01
CA ARG A 159 -0.24 -11.25 -10.83
C ARG A 159 -1.19 -10.26 -11.50
N LEU A 160 -1.67 -9.26 -10.74
CA LEU A 160 -2.57 -8.24 -11.26
C LEU A 160 -1.90 -7.40 -12.35
N MET A 161 -0.67 -6.94 -12.11
CA MET A 161 0.08 -6.15 -13.09
C MET A 161 0.30 -6.93 -14.39
N LEU A 162 0.68 -8.21 -14.31
CA LEU A 162 0.84 -9.04 -15.51
C LEU A 162 -0.44 -9.10 -16.34
N GLU A 163 -1.61 -9.26 -15.71
CA GLU A 163 -2.88 -9.32 -16.43
C GLU A 163 -3.31 -7.96 -17.00
N LEU A 164 -3.07 -6.87 -16.27
CA LEU A 164 -3.35 -5.51 -16.73
C LEU A 164 -2.50 -5.13 -17.94
N GLU A 165 -1.20 -5.48 -17.93
CA GLU A 165 -0.29 -5.26 -19.05
C GLU A 165 -0.65 -6.15 -20.24
N ARG A 166 -0.91 -7.45 -20.01
CA ARG A 166 -1.30 -8.41 -21.07
C ARG A 166 -2.56 -7.97 -21.82
N ARG A 167 -3.51 -7.34 -21.13
CA ARG A 167 -4.75 -6.82 -21.72
C ARG A 167 -4.64 -5.38 -22.20
N ASN A 168 -3.48 -4.73 -22.07
CA ASN A 168 -3.25 -3.33 -22.38
C ASN A 168 -4.29 -2.38 -21.75
N ILE A 169 -4.68 -2.64 -20.49
CA ILE A 169 -5.70 -1.85 -19.78
C ILE A 169 -5.14 -0.52 -19.28
N LEU A 170 -3.85 -0.49 -18.94
CA LEU A 170 -3.22 0.68 -18.33
C LEU A 170 -2.85 1.73 -19.39
N PRO A 171 -3.34 2.98 -19.27
CA PRO A 171 -3.06 4.03 -20.25
C PRO A 171 -1.56 4.25 -20.47
N GLU A 172 -1.16 4.56 -21.70
CA GLU A 172 0.27 4.73 -22.00
C GLU A 172 0.91 5.89 -21.21
N HIS A 173 0.15 6.95 -20.95
CA HIS A 173 0.58 8.12 -20.19
C HIS A 173 0.71 7.85 -18.68
N GLN A 174 0.20 6.72 -18.18
CA GLN A 174 0.46 6.31 -16.80
C GLN A 174 1.88 5.75 -16.71
N ALA A 175 2.82 6.55 -16.21
CA ALA A 175 4.19 6.12 -15.89
C ALA A 175 4.40 5.77 -14.41
N GLY A 176 3.60 6.36 -13.52
CA GLY A 176 3.69 6.12 -12.08
C GLY A 176 3.49 4.64 -11.74
N PHE A 177 4.41 4.09 -10.94
CA PHE A 177 4.34 2.73 -10.40
C PHE A 177 4.30 1.57 -11.43
N ARG A 178 4.63 1.84 -12.70
CA ARG A 178 4.76 0.81 -13.74
C ARG A 178 6.23 0.39 -13.93
N PRO A 179 6.51 -0.92 -14.05
CA PRO A 179 7.85 -1.40 -14.39
C PRO A 179 8.37 -0.78 -15.69
N GLY A 180 9.64 -0.39 -15.72
CA GLY A 180 10.28 0.17 -16.92
C GLY A 180 9.92 1.63 -17.24
N LYS A 181 9.03 2.26 -16.46
CA LYS A 181 8.69 3.68 -16.60
C LYS A 181 9.20 4.48 -15.41
N SER A 182 9.67 5.70 -15.66
CA SER A 182 10.20 6.62 -14.65
C SER A 182 9.55 7.99 -14.79
N THR A 183 9.81 8.91 -13.86
CA THR A 183 9.35 10.29 -13.96
C THR A 183 9.89 11.00 -15.21
N ILE A 184 11.07 10.62 -15.68
CA ILE A 184 11.67 11.14 -16.93
C ILE A 184 10.81 10.79 -18.14
N TYR A 185 10.18 9.61 -18.16
CA TYR A 185 9.31 9.19 -19.26
C TYR A 185 8.16 10.18 -19.50
N ASN A 186 7.60 10.76 -18.43
CA ASN A 186 6.55 11.76 -18.55
C ASN A 186 7.07 13.09 -19.07
N ILE A 187 8.30 13.49 -18.71
CA ILE A 187 8.91 14.74 -19.17
C ILE A 187 9.23 14.67 -20.67
N LEU A 188 9.77 13.54 -21.12
CA LEU A 188 10.13 13.33 -22.53
C LEU A 188 8.92 13.21 -23.47
N ARG A 189 7.70 13.13 -22.91
CA ARG A 189 6.44 13.01 -23.66
C ARG A 189 5.62 14.32 -23.71
N LEU A 190 6.09 15.38 -23.04
CA LEU A 190 5.55 16.74 -23.17
C LEU A 190 6.03 17.37 -24.48
#